data_AF-A0A2C9ZTY3-F1
#
_entry.id   AF-A0A2C9ZTY3-F1
#
_cell.length_a   1.000
_cell.length_b   1.000
_cell.length_c   1.000
_cell.angle_alpha   90.00
_cell.angle_beta   90.00
_cell.angle_gamma   90.00
#
_symmetry.space_group_name_H-M   'P 1'
#
loop_
_entity.id
_entity.type
_entity.pdbx_description
1 polymer ?
#
loop_
_entity_poly.entity_id
_entity_poly.type
_entity_poly.pdbx_seq_one_letter_code
_entity_poly.pdbx_strand_id
1 'polypeptide(L)'
;MPQKAVFKAPNNEKLRQFAHAFVQSEINMQLGEEGLDACFIIGIQLERVLPAYRKYADIVSQTNIRLERVKDHFGEHWYKLSNGQRRTLEAFIRSDAEVTGKQIEAHIKYLETYQQHMASFGPNGQKELQKKIAQVLGWSMQEEEQGAIEHEEGIAA
;
A
#
# COMPACT_ATOMS: atom_id res chain seq x y z
N MET A 1 -11.03 56.32 17.45
CA MET A 1 -9.73 55.89 16.93
C MET A 1 -9.85 54.43 16.50
N PRO A 2 -9.55 54.06 15.24
CA PRO A 2 -9.63 52.66 14.83
C PRO A 2 -8.51 51.87 15.51
N GLN A 3 -8.88 50.78 16.21
CA GLN A 3 -7.92 49.86 16.81
C GLN A 3 -7.09 49.23 15.69
N LYS A 4 -5.77 49.48 15.70
CA LYS A 4 -4.82 48.74 14.86
C LYS A 4 -4.92 47.27 15.26
N ALA A 5 -5.36 46.41 14.33
CA ALA A 5 -5.34 44.97 14.53
C ALA A 5 -3.91 44.54 14.87
N VAL A 6 -3.70 44.05 16.10
CA VAL A 6 -2.43 43.51 16.55
C VAL A 6 -2.22 42.20 15.79
N PHE A 7 -1.28 42.21 14.85
CA PHE A 7 -0.85 41.00 14.17
C PHE A 7 -0.26 40.04 15.21
N LYS A 8 -1.02 39.03 15.62
CA LYS A 8 -0.51 37.96 16.47
C LYS A 8 0.33 37.04 15.59
N ALA A 9 1.63 36.97 15.89
CA ALA A 9 2.51 36.02 15.23
C ALA A 9 1.90 34.61 15.31
N PRO A 10 1.89 33.85 14.19
CA PRO A 10 1.36 32.49 14.19
C PRO A 10 2.13 31.64 15.21
N ASN A 11 1.40 30.76 15.92
CA ASN A 11 2.04 29.82 16.84
C ASN A 11 2.88 28.79 16.06
N ASN A 12 3.76 28.08 16.78
CA ASN A 12 4.69 27.12 16.17
C ASN A 12 3.98 26.05 15.32
N GLU A 13 2.77 25.64 15.70
CA GLU A 13 1.98 24.66 14.96
C GLU A 13 1.51 25.23 13.60
N LYS A 14 1.00 26.47 13.57
CA LYS A 14 0.63 27.15 12.31
C LYS A 14 1.85 27.41 11.43
N LEU A 15 3.00 27.74 12.03
CA LEU A 15 4.26 27.88 11.28
C LEU A 15 4.72 26.55 10.68
N ARG A 16 4.58 25.43 11.40
CA ARG A 16 4.89 24.10 10.89
C ARG A 16 3.99 23.69 9.74
N GLN A 17 2.68 23.93 9.88
CA GLN A 17 1.70 23.66 8.81
C GLN A 17 1.98 24.51 7.56
N PHE A 18 2.30 25.80 7.74
CA PHE A 18 2.69 26.68 6.63
C PHE A 18 3.99 26.19 5.96
N ALA A 19 5.03 25.88 6.74
CA ALA A 19 6.30 25.39 6.20
C ALA A 19 6.11 24.09 5.42
N HIS A 20 5.29 23.16 5.93
CA HIS A 20 4.96 21.93 5.22
C HIS A 20 4.24 22.22 3.90
N ALA A 21 3.18 23.05 3.91
CA ALA A 21 2.44 23.39 2.71
C ALA A 21 3.31 24.14 1.67
N PHE A 22 4.17 25.06 2.11
CA PHE A 22 5.10 25.79 1.24
C PHE A 22 6.10 24.84 0.58
N VAL A 23 6.75 23.96 1.35
CA VAL A 23 7.69 22.97 0.82
C VAL A 23 7.02 22.04 -0.17
N GLN A 24 5.81 21.55 0.11
CA GLN A 24 5.05 20.73 -0.83
C GLN A 24 4.71 21.49 -2.12
N SER A 25 4.37 22.78 -2.02
CA SER A 25 4.13 23.64 -3.20
C SER A 25 5.38 23.79 -4.06
N GLU A 26 6.55 24.04 -3.44
CA GLU A 26 7.83 24.14 -4.16
C GLU A 26 8.21 22.82 -4.83
N ILE A 27 8.06 21.69 -4.14
CA ILE A 27 8.29 20.34 -4.70
C ILE A 27 7.36 20.09 -5.89
N ASN A 28 6.07 20.40 -5.77
CA ASN A 28 5.10 20.21 -6.86
C ASN A 28 5.41 21.11 -8.07
N MET A 29 5.87 22.34 -7.84
CA MET A 29 6.33 23.22 -8.92
C MET A 29 7.54 22.65 -9.66
N GLN A 30 8.46 22.00 -8.93
CA GLN A 30 9.69 21.43 -9.50
C GLN A 30 9.48 20.07 -10.17
N LEU A 31 8.50 19.27 -9.71
CA LEU A 31 8.18 17.96 -10.27
C LEU A 31 7.67 18.03 -11.72
N GLY A 32 7.01 19.13 -12.09
CA GLY A 32 6.37 19.26 -13.40
C GLY A 32 5.25 18.23 -13.62
N GLU A 33 4.76 18.13 -14.86
CA GLU A 33 3.66 17.22 -15.20
C GLU A 33 4.07 15.75 -15.14
N GLU A 34 5.26 15.41 -15.62
CA GLU A 34 5.80 14.04 -15.60
C GLU A 34 6.06 13.54 -14.17
N GLY A 35 6.60 14.38 -13.29
CA GLY A 35 6.84 14.02 -11.90
C GLY A 35 5.54 13.83 -11.11
N LEU A 36 4.54 14.66 -11.37
CA LEU A 36 3.19 14.47 -10.82
C LEU A 36 2.56 13.18 -11.33
N ASP A 37 2.71 12.86 -12.61
CA ASP A 37 2.21 11.61 -13.20
C ASP A 37 2.83 10.37 -12.53
N ALA A 38 4.15 10.39 -12.32
CA ALA A 38 4.85 9.34 -11.59
C ALA A 38 4.35 9.19 -10.15
N CYS A 39 4.10 10.30 -9.43
CA CYS A 39 3.50 10.27 -8.10
C CYS A 39 2.10 9.63 -8.11
N PHE A 40 1.27 9.93 -9.11
CA PHE A 40 -0.04 9.31 -9.25
C PHE A 40 0.04 7.80 -9.54
N ILE A 41 0.93 7.37 -10.42
CA ILE A 41 1.17 5.94 -10.69
C ILE A 41 1.57 5.21 -9.40
N ILE A 42 2.48 5.80 -8.61
CA ILE A 42 2.87 5.26 -7.30
C ILE A 42 1.66 5.18 -6.38
N GLY A 43 0.83 6.23 -6.29
CA GLY A 43 -0.41 6.25 -5.52
C GLY A 43 -1.37 5.11 -5.86
N ILE A 44 -1.59 4.85 -7.15
CA ILE A 44 -2.45 3.76 -7.64
C ILE A 44 -1.88 2.39 -7.25
N GLN A 45 -0.57 2.20 -7.41
CA GLN A 45 0.08 0.96 -7.01
C GLN A 45 -0.01 0.75 -5.50
N LEU A 46 0.11 1.81 -4.70
CA LEU A 46 -0.08 1.74 -3.25
C LEU A 46 -1.50 1.27 -2.88
N GLU A 47 -2.54 1.78 -3.55
CA GLU A 47 -3.92 1.35 -3.31
C GLU A 47 -4.16 -0.14 -3.65
N ARG A 48 -3.41 -0.69 -4.60
CA ARG A 48 -3.46 -2.14 -4.92
C ARG A 48 -2.63 -2.99 -3.97
N VAL A 49 -1.42 -2.52 -3.64
CA VAL A 49 -0.45 -3.28 -2.85
C VAL A 49 -0.87 -3.34 -1.39
N LEU A 50 -1.33 -2.23 -0.80
CA LEU A 50 -1.63 -2.17 0.64
C LEU A 50 -2.71 -3.20 1.08
N PRO A 51 -3.85 -3.39 0.39
CA PRO A 51 -4.81 -4.43 0.72
C PRO A 51 -4.22 -5.85 0.59
N ALA A 52 -3.45 -6.11 -0.47
CA ALA A 52 -2.80 -7.40 -0.67
C ALA A 52 -1.76 -7.69 0.44
N TYR A 53 -1.02 -6.67 0.87
CA TYR A 53 -0.02 -6.77 1.92
C TYR A 53 -0.65 -6.96 3.30
N ARG A 54 -1.77 -6.30 3.59
CA ARG A 54 -2.57 -6.56 4.79
C ARG A 54 -3.08 -8.00 4.83
N LYS A 55 -3.61 -8.51 3.72
CA LYS A 55 -4.02 -9.91 3.61
C LYS A 55 -2.84 -10.87 3.83
N TYR A 56 -1.66 -10.55 3.32
CA TYR A 56 -0.45 -11.33 3.59
C TYR A 56 -0.08 -11.31 5.08
N ALA A 57 -0.14 -10.16 5.74
CA ALA A 57 0.07 -10.03 7.18
C ALA A 57 -0.93 -10.88 7.99
N ASP A 58 -2.21 -10.84 7.62
CA ASP A 58 -3.25 -11.65 8.26
C ASP A 58 -2.94 -13.14 8.12
N ILE A 59 -2.56 -13.60 6.93
CA ILE A 59 -2.16 -14.99 6.69
C ILE A 59 -0.95 -15.36 7.56
N VAL A 60 0.09 -14.51 7.60
CA VAL A 60 1.31 -14.79 8.38
C VAL A 60 1.02 -14.83 9.87
N SER A 61 0.21 -13.90 10.40
CA SER A 61 -0.16 -13.88 11.82
C SER A 61 -0.99 -15.11 12.24
N GLN A 62 -1.80 -15.64 11.33
CA GLN A 62 -2.60 -16.85 11.54
C GLN A 62 -1.82 -18.14 11.23
N THR A 63 -0.67 -18.03 10.56
CA THR A 63 0.16 -19.17 10.20
C THR A 63 0.87 -19.68 11.44
N ASN A 64 0.33 -20.76 11.99
CA ASN A 64 1.04 -21.51 13.01
C ASN A 64 2.13 -22.36 12.33
N ILE A 65 3.40 -22.08 12.62
CA ILE A 65 4.50 -22.90 12.14
C ILE A 65 4.40 -24.28 12.78
N ARG A 66 4.05 -25.26 11.95
CA ARG A 66 4.00 -26.68 12.32
C ARG A 66 5.41 -27.24 12.35
N LEU A 67 6.06 -27.20 13.52
CA LEU A 67 7.41 -27.72 13.71
C LEU A 67 7.51 -29.22 13.37
N GLU A 68 6.39 -29.94 13.42
CA GLU A 68 6.29 -31.34 13.01
C GLU A 68 6.64 -31.53 11.53
N ARG A 69 6.31 -30.55 10.68
CA ARG A 69 6.67 -30.58 9.25
C ARG A 69 8.15 -30.38 9.01
N VAL A 70 8.88 -29.79 9.96
CA VAL A 70 10.34 -29.66 9.87
C VAL A 70 10.97 -31.05 9.94
N LYS A 71 10.45 -31.92 10.80
CA LYS A 71 10.87 -33.32 10.83
C LYS A 71 10.61 -34.02 9.50
N ASP A 72 9.43 -33.82 8.93
CA ASP A 72 9.08 -34.41 7.63
C ASP A 72 10.02 -33.94 6.51
N HIS A 73 10.39 -32.65 6.51
CA HIS A 73 11.33 -32.08 5.54
C HIS A 73 12.74 -32.68 5.64
N PHE A 74 13.21 -32.94 6.86
CA PHE A 74 14.52 -33.56 7.09
C PHE A 74 14.52 -35.08 6.89
N GLY A 75 13.36 -35.74 6.87
CA GLY A 75 13.21 -37.18 6.67
C GLY A 75 14.13 -38.00 7.60
N GLU A 76 14.88 -38.94 7.02
CA GLU A 76 15.82 -39.79 7.76
C GLU A 76 16.96 -39.01 8.43
N HIS A 77 17.31 -37.83 7.91
CA HIS A 77 18.38 -37.00 8.47
C HIS A 77 17.97 -36.33 9.78
N TRP A 78 16.67 -36.24 10.09
CA TRP A 78 16.19 -35.72 11.36
C TRP A 78 16.80 -36.47 12.55
N TYR A 79 16.92 -37.79 12.43
CA TYR A 79 17.44 -38.66 13.47
C TYR A 79 18.95 -38.52 13.67
N LYS A 80 19.67 -37.95 12.69
CA LYS A 80 21.10 -37.66 12.74
C LYS A 80 21.42 -36.37 13.50
N LEU A 81 20.43 -35.49 13.71
CA LEU A 81 20.59 -34.28 14.53
C LEU A 81 20.54 -34.62 16.01
N SER A 82 21.43 -34.02 16.80
CA SER A 82 21.34 -34.07 18.27
C SER A 82 20.14 -33.29 18.79
N ASN A 83 19.69 -33.59 20.01
CA ASN A 83 18.61 -32.83 20.67
C ASN A 83 18.98 -31.35 20.87
N GLY A 84 20.26 -31.00 20.95
CA GLY A 84 20.71 -29.61 20.97
C GLY A 84 20.45 -28.92 19.63
N GLN A 85 20.88 -29.54 18.53
CA GLN A 85 20.69 -29.02 17.17
C GLN A 85 19.23 -28.85 16.79
N ARG A 86 18.36 -29.81 17.16
CA ARG A 86 16.91 -29.71 16.92
C ARG A 86 16.29 -28.51 17.65
N ARG A 87 16.64 -28.30 18.92
CA ARG A 87 16.16 -27.14 19.71
C ARG A 87 16.65 -25.82 19.13
N THR A 88 17.91 -25.75 18.68
CA THR A 88 18.44 -24.56 18.00
C THR A 88 17.69 -24.27 16.69
N LEU A 89 17.41 -25.31 15.90
CA LEU A 89 16.65 -25.18 14.66
C LEU A 89 15.23 -24.66 14.92
N GLU A 90 14.53 -25.23 15.90
CA GLU A 90 13.20 -24.75 16.30
C GLU A 90 13.22 -23.29 16.75
N ALA A 91 14.24 -22.89 17.53
CA ALA A 91 14.40 -21.51 17.97
C ALA A 91 14.64 -20.56 16.79
N PHE A 92 15.48 -20.93 15.82
CA PHE A 92 15.72 -20.13 14.61
C PHE A 92 14.47 -19.99 13.76
N ILE A 93 13.73 -21.07 13.54
CA ILE A 93 12.48 -21.04 12.78
C ILE A 93 11.45 -20.08 13.43
N ARG A 94 11.33 -20.12 14.76
CA ARG A 94 10.44 -19.20 15.49
C ARG A 94 10.93 -17.75 15.40
N SER A 95 12.22 -17.53 15.53
CA SER A 95 12.84 -16.21 15.39
C SER A 95 12.60 -15.62 14.00
N ASP A 96 12.81 -16.40 12.94
CA ASP A 96 12.60 -15.95 11.56
C ASP A 96 11.14 -15.62 11.28
N ALA A 97 10.20 -16.39 11.85
CA ALA A 97 8.78 -16.09 11.78
C ALA A 97 8.44 -14.73 12.40
N GLU A 98 8.98 -14.46 13.60
CA GLU A 98 8.77 -13.20 14.31
C GLU A 98 9.38 -12.02 13.55
N VAL A 99 10.60 -12.18 13.04
CA VAL A 99 11.27 -11.15 12.22
C VAL A 99 10.46 -10.87 10.96
N THR A 100 9.97 -11.91 10.29
CA THR A 100 9.13 -11.78 9.10
C THR A 100 7.85 -11.02 9.41
N GLY A 101 7.17 -11.34 10.51
CA GLY A 101 5.98 -10.61 10.98
C GLY A 101 6.25 -9.13 11.20
N LYS A 102 7.33 -8.80 11.92
CA LYS A 102 7.74 -7.40 12.18
C LYS A 102 8.09 -6.64 10.90
N GLN A 103 8.75 -7.29 9.94
CA GLN A 103 9.06 -6.69 8.65
C GLN A 103 7.79 -6.37 7.86
N ILE A 104 6.81 -7.27 7.88
CA ILE A 104 5.52 -7.06 7.22
C ILE A 104 4.79 -5.86 7.83
N GLU A 105 4.72 -5.77 9.16
CA GLU A 105 4.12 -4.63 9.87
C GLU A 105 4.83 -3.31 9.53
N ALA A 106 6.16 -3.32 9.49
CA ALA A 106 6.95 -2.15 9.12
C ALA A 106 6.63 -1.69 7.68
N HIS A 107 6.54 -2.62 6.73
CA HIS A 107 6.16 -2.30 5.36
C HIS A 107 4.74 -1.73 5.27
N ILE A 108 3.77 -2.29 5.99
CA ILE A 108 2.40 -1.73 6.06
C ILE A 108 2.45 -0.29 6.55
N LYS A 109 3.20 -0.01 7.62
CA LYS A 109 3.34 1.34 8.15
C LYS A 109 3.95 2.31 7.14
N TYR A 110 4.96 1.87 6.37
CA TYR A 110 5.53 2.68 5.28
C TYR A 110 4.49 2.96 4.17
N LEU A 111 3.75 1.94 3.74
CA LEU A 111 2.70 2.09 2.72
C LEU A 111 1.57 3.02 3.19
N GLU A 112 1.15 2.93 4.45
CA GLU A 112 0.16 3.84 5.06
C GLU A 112 0.68 5.27 5.14
N THR A 113 1.96 5.47 5.46
CA THR A 113 2.59 6.80 5.44
C THR A 113 2.55 7.40 4.04
N TYR A 114 2.86 6.61 3.00
CA TYR A 114 2.74 7.08 1.63
C TYR A 114 1.29 7.36 1.23
N GLN A 115 0.33 6.56 1.68
CA GLN A 115 -1.09 6.84 1.47
C GLN A 115 -1.51 8.17 2.12
N GLN A 116 -1.00 8.49 3.31
CA GLN A 116 -1.26 9.77 3.98
C GLN A 116 -0.63 10.95 3.23
N HIS A 117 0.59 10.79 2.69
CA HIS A 117 1.19 11.80 1.82
C HIS A 117 0.40 11.98 0.52
N MET A 118 -0.21 10.92 -0.01
CA MET A 118 -1.11 11.05 -1.15
C MET A 118 -2.39 11.80 -0.76
N ALA A 119 -2.92 11.58 0.44
CA ALA A 119 -4.08 12.30 0.98
C ALA A 119 -3.82 13.82 1.14
N SER A 120 -2.57 14.25 1.29
CA SER A 120 -2.23 15.67 1.45
C SER A 120 -2.18 16.46 0.14
N PHE A 121 -2.38 15.83 -1.03
CA PHE A 121 -2.43 16.51 -2.34
C PHE A 121 -3.61 17.50 -2.53
N GLY A 122 -4.39 17.78 -1.49
CA GLY A 122 -5.52 18.71 -1.53
C GLY A 122 -6.67 18.23 -2.44
N PRO A 123 -7.80 18.95 -2.49
CA PRO A 123 -9.00 18.49 -3.19
C PRO A 123 -8.80 18.26 -4.70
N ASN A 124 -7.96 19.07 -5.35
CA ASN A 124 -7.69 18.96 -6.77
C ASN A 124 -6.75 17.78 -7.10
N GLY A 125 -5.70 17.58 -6.30
CA GLY A 125 -4.83 16.42 -6.48
C GLY A 125 -5.52 15.10 -6.16
N GLN A 126 -6.45 15.09 -5.19
CA GLN A 126 -7.32 13.94 -4.93
C GLN A 126 -8.25 13.61 -6.10
N LYS A 127 -8.85 14.61 -6.75
CA LYS A 127 -9.66 14.41 -7.96
C LYS A 127 -8.83 13.85 -9.12
N GLU A 128 -7.63 14.38 -9.35
CA GLU A 128 -6.73 13.88 -10.38
C GLU A 128 -6.27 12.45 -10.08
N LEU A 129 -5.94 12.13 -8.82
CA LEU A 129 -5.63 10.78 -8.38
C LEU A 129 -6.79 9.82 -8.67
N GLN A 130 -8.03 10.17 -8.28
CA GLN A 130 -9.23 9.36 -8.53
C GLN A 130 -9.50 9.17 -10.03
N LYS A 131 -9.32 10.20 -10.85
CA LYS A 131 -9.44 10.12 -12.31
C LYS A 131 -8.38 9.17 -12.89
N LYS A 132 -7.14 9.23 -12.40
CA LYS A 132 -6.05 8.35 -12.81
C LYS A 132 -6.25 6.91 -12.35
N ILE A 133 -6.75 6.71 -11.13
CA ILE A 133 -7.19 5.40 -10.61
C ILE A 133 -8.24 4.81 -11.55
N ALA A 134 -9.28 5.56 -11.91
CA ALA A 134 -10.32 5.09 -12.84
C ALA A 134 -9.77 4.75 -14.23
N GLN A 135 -8.79 5.52 -14.72
CA GLN A 135 -8.11 5.26 -16.00
C GLN A 135 -7.25 3.99 -15.96
N VAL A 136 -6.48 3.78 -14.88
CA VAL A 136 -5.55 2.64 -14.74
C VAL A 136 -6.26 1.34 -14.33
N LEU A 137 -7.34 1.44 -13.55
CA LEU A 137 -8.20 0.30 -13.23
C LEU A 137 -9.17 -0.06 -14.37
N GLY A 138 -9.32 0.82 -15.37
CA GLY A 138 -10.42 0.81 -16.32
C GLY A 138 -11.76 1.06 -15.58
N TRP A 139 -12.86 1.51 -16.16
CA TRP A 139 -13.34 1.15 -17.50
C TRP A 139 -13.15 -0.36 -17.82
N SER A 140 -12.97 -1.18 -16.77
CA SER A 140 -13.18 -2.62 -16.74
C SER A 140 -14.68 -2.98 -16.59
N MET A 141 -15.56 -2.08 -17.05
CA MET A 141 -16.98 -2.32 -17.31
C MET A 141 -17.42 -1.69 -18.64
N GLN A 142 -16.71 -1.98 -19.72
CA GLN A 142 -17.20 -1.77 -21.09
C GLN A 142 -17.18 -3.05 -21.93
N GLU A 143 -17.26 -4.21 -21.29
CA GLU A 143 -17.60 -5.49 -21.93
C GLU A 143 -18.86 -6.12 -21.31
N GLU A 144 -19.87 -5.31 -20.98
CA GLU A 144 -21.28 -5.76 -20.97
C GLU A 144 -22.07 -5.17 -22.15
N GLU A 145 -21.40 -4.48 -23.08
CA GLU A 145 -22.00 -3.91 -24.29
C GLU A 145 -21.70 -4.76 -25.54
N GLN A 146 -21.80 -6.10 -25.41
CA GLN A 146 -21.95 -7.04 -26.55
C GLN A 146 -22.89 -8.21 -26.23
N GLY A 147 -23.88 -8.01 -25.33
CA GLY A 147 -24.92 -8.99 -25.02
C GLY A 147 -26.33 -8.61 -25.48
N ALA A 148 -26.50 -7.44 -26.08
CA ALA A 148 -27.78 -6.97 -26.59
C ALA A 148 -27.54 -6.36 -27.97
N ILE A 149 -28.28 -6.84 -28.97
CA ILE A 149 -28.19 -6.51 -30.41
C ILE A 149 -27.25 -7.47 -31.18
N GLU A 150 -27.75 -8.67 -31.48
CA GLU A 150 -27.73 -9.31 -32.82
C GLU A 150 -28.19 -10.78 -32.70
N HIS A 151 -29.50 -10.99 -32.55
CA HIS A 151 -30.17 -12.23 -32.97
C HIS A 151 -31.60 -11.90 -33.43
N GLU A 152 -31.72 -10.93 -34.34
CA GLU A 152 -32.82 -10.84 -35.28
C GLU A 152 -32.21 -10.64 -36.66
N GLU A 153 -32.04 -11.74 -37.39
CA GLU A 153 -32.44 -11.92 -38.80
C GLU A 153 -31.70 -13.14 -39.38
N GLY A 154 -32.47 -14.09 -39.93
CA GLY A 154 -31.93 -15.05 -40.90
C GLY A 154 -32.24 -16.53 -40.70
N ILE A 155 -33.52 -16.92 -40.54
CA ILE A 155 -33.98 -18.20 -41.13
C ILE A 155 -35.25 -17.93 -41.93
N ALA A 156 -35.04 -17.52 -43.18
CA ALA A 156 -36.00 -17.70 -44.25
C ALA A 156 -35.21 -18.17 -45.48
N ALA A 157 -35.13 -19.48 -45.66
CA ALA A 157 -35.01 -20.18 -46.94
C ALA A 157 -35.44 -21.64 -46.73
#